data_AF-A0A6J8BMV8-F1
#
_entry.id   AF-A0A6J8BMV8-F1
#
_cell.length_a   1.000
_cell.length_b   1.000
_cell.length_c   1.000
_cell.angle_alpha   90.00
_cell.angle_beta   90.00
_cell.angle_gamma   90.00
#
_symmetry.space_group_name_H-M   'P 1'
#
loop_
_entity.id
_entity.type
_entity.pdbx_description
1 polymer ?
#
loop_
_entity_poly.entity_id
_entity_poly.type
_entity_poly.pdbx_seq_one_letter_code
_entity_poly.pdbx_strand_id
1 'polypeptide(L)'
;MKSLQAKHENLKRKYRTTALFFANELKKKVDKNTSTPRSKTEQQLDEMNLSAEQRSSVRKELLFANTICNEIRSAGEGTSTQARMRTRIVRNIVSGKTMKKYRMIKTLAQRTGLSRNKLAKVATKDINIKRLYRIREMGKHRYNVTRFLERDENSRVMPGKADYVKTDDKKVQKRILTDYLLNLYHKFMMEYPTVKLSFTTFTRLRPKNILLTSFIRRDTCLCTKHQNMSFTLKAVKRLGIDVSLNAEKEVEKQQEIIQDVTNTEASDVVFSQWKRVKVEEKGRTKMTMKVVDSTVDKSGFIAHVEKTDEAIQRPCNKNTKHNMHK
;
A
#
# COMPACT_ATOMS: atom_id res chain seq x y z
N MET A 1 48.69 -58.96 -24.16
CA MET A 1 47.25 -58.66 -24.01
C MET A 1 46.96 -57.46 -23.09
N LYS A 2 47.42 -57.45 -21.83
CA LYS A 2 47.11 -56.38 -20.85
C LYS A 2 47.59 -54.95 -21.25
N SER A 3 48.73 -54.81 -21.94
CA SER A 3 49.26 -53.49 -22.35
C SER A 3 48.48 -52.85 -23.52
N LEU A 4 47.90 -53.66 -24.40
CA LEU A 4 47.06 -53.19 -25.51
C LEU A 4 45.70 -52.71 -25.01
N GLN A 5 45.12 -53.42 -24.03
CA GLN A 5 43.87 -53.00 -23.38
C GLN A 5 44.03 -51.65 -22.67
N ALA A 6 45.14 -51.45 -21.94
CA ALA A 6 45.43 -50.17 -21.28
C ALA A 6 45.62 -49.01 -22.29
N LYS A 7 46.30 -49.26 -23.41
CA LYS A 7 46.46 -48.26 -24.49
C LYS A 7 45.12 -47.91 -25.13
N HIS A 8 44.26 -48.89 -25.35
CA HIS A 8 42.93 -48.70 -25.93
C HIS A 8 42.00 -47.91 -24.98
N GLU A 9 42.04 -48.17 -23.67
CA GLU A 9 41.31 -47.37 -22.68
C GLU A 9 41.81 -45.93 -22.63
N ASN A 10 43.12 -45.72 -22.71
CA ASN A 10 43.70 -44.37 -22.76
C ASN A 10 43.25 -43.62 -24.02
N LEU A 11 43.24 -44.28 -25.18
CA LEU A 11 42.73 -43.71 -26.43
C LEU A 11 41.23 -43.37 -26.34
N LYS A 12 40.41 -44.27 -25.77
CA LYS A 12 38.98 -44.00 -25.53
C LYS A 12 38.78 -42.79 -24.62
N ARG A 13 39.61 -42.65 -23.58
CA ARG A 13 39.56 -41.50 -22.66
C ARG A 13 39.92 -40.20 -23.39
N LYS A 14 41.01 -40.20 -24.18
CA LYS A 14 41.43 -39.06 -25.01
C LYS A 14 40.36 -38.66 -26.02
N TYR A 15 39.78 -39.63 -26.72
CA TYR A 15 38.69 -39.42 -27.67
C TYR A 15 37.45 -38.83 -27.00
N ARG A 16 37.05 -39.33 -25.82
CA ARG A 16 35.93 -38.76 -25.06
C ARG A 16 36.21 -37.32 -24.64
N THR A 17 37.42 -37.01 -24.17
CA THR A 17 37.78 -35.64 -23.80
C THR A 17 37.81 -34.68 -24.98
N THR A 18 38.35 -35.10 -26.13
CA THR A 18 38.33 -34.27 -27.35
C THR A 18 36.94 -34.13 -27.93
N ALA A 19 36.13 -35.20 -27.95
CA ALA A 19 34.74 -35.14 -28.38
C ALA A 19 33.90 -34.21 -27.49
N LEU A 20 34.10 -34.22 -26.17
CA LEU A 20 33.46 -33.28 -25.25
C LEU A 20 33.92 -31.83 -25.47
N PHE A 21 35.21 -31.63 -25.74
CA PHE A 21 35.75 -30.32 -26.10
C PHE A 21 35.09 -29.77 -27.38
N PHE A 22 35.06 -30.57 -28.45
CA PHE A 22 34.41 -30.20 -29.72
C PHE A 22 32.90 -30.03 -29.57
N ALA A 23 32.22 -30.87 -28.79
CA ALA A 23 30.79 -30.72 -28.50
C ALA A 23 30.50 -29.43 -27.72
N ASN A 24 31.38 -29.04 -26.79
CA ASN A 24 31.29 -27.77 -26.08
C ASN A 24 31.61 -26.57 -26.99
N GLU A 25 32.56 -26.69 -27.92
CA GLU A 25 32.78 -25.66 -28.95
C GLU A 25 31.60 -25.52 -29.91
N LEU A 26 30.99 -26.63 -30.34
CA LEU A 26 29.81 -26.62 -31.19
C LEU A 26 28.57 -26.06 -30.48
N LYS A 27 28.42 -26.32 -29.17
CA LYS A 27 27.42 -25.65 -28.32
C LYS A 27 27.72 -24.16 -28.10
N LYS A 28 29.00 -23.79 -28.12
CA LYS A 28 29.50 -22.41 -28.23
C LYS A 28 29.55 -21.93 -29.69
N LYS A 29 28.64 -22.39 -30.57
CA LYS A 29 28.21 -21.59 -31.73
C LYS A 29 27.49 -20.34 -31.20
N VAL A 30 28.30 -19.49 -30.58
CA VAL A 30 28.03 -18.14 -30.13
C VAL A 30 27.63 -17.36 -31.38
N ASP A 31 26.56 -16.58 -31.27
CA ASP A 31 26.16 -15.62 -32.30
C ASP A 31 27.41 -14.93 -32.86
N LYS A 32 27.71 -15.15 -34.15
CA LYS A 32 28.86 -14.55 -34.85
C LYS A 32 28.85 -13.01 -34.80
N ASN A 33 27.75 -12.41 -34.34
CA ASN A 33 27.56 -10.97 -34.15
C ASN A 33 27.89 -10.46 -32.74
N THR A 34 28.28 -11.31 -31.78
CA THR A 34 28.65 -10.82 -30.44
C THR A 34 30.10 -10.34 -30.41
N SER A 35 30.27 -9.03 -30.61
CA SER A 35 31.55 -8.34 -30.51
C SER A 35 32.16 -8.55 -29.11
N THR A 36 33.21 -9.37 -29.03
CA THR A 36 33.95 -9.59 -27.78
C THR A 36 34.75 -8.33 -27.43
N PRO A 37 35.09 -8.09 -26.15
CA PRO A 37 35.91 -6.94 -25.76
C PRO A 37 37.23 -6.85 -26.55
N ARG A 38 37.84 -8.01 -26.87
CA ARG A 38 39.07 -8.08 -27.67
C ARG A 38 38.82 -7.70 -29.13
N SER A 39 37.80 -8.26 -29.77
CA SER A 39 37.42 -7.92 -31.14
C SER A 39 37.09 -6.44 -31.27
N LYS A 40 36.35 -5.87 -30.31
CA LYS A 40 36.04 -4.45 -30.26
C LYS A 40 37.28 -3.57 -30.09
N THR A 41 38.23 -3.99 -29.26
CA THR A 41 39.50 -3.27 -29.09
C THR A 41 40.31 -3.26 -30.38
N GLU A 42 40.45 -4.39 -31.07
CA GLU A 42 41.19 -4.42 -32.34
C GLU A 42 40.50 -3.56 -33.41
N GLN A 43 39.17 -3.63 -33.51
CA GLN A 43 38.42 -2.74 -34.41
C GLN A 43 38.68 -1.25 -34.11
N GLN A 44 38.69 -0.86 -32.84
CA GLN A 44 39.00 0.53 -32.44
C GLN A 44 40.43 0.92 -32.76
N LEU A 45 41.39 0.00 -32.62
CA LEU A 45 42.79 0.27 -32.97
C LEU A 45 42.97 0.40 -34.48
N ASP A 46 42.26 -0.39 -35.27
CA ASP A 46 42.28 -0.30 -36.73
C ASP A 46 41.65 1.03 -37.21
N GLU A 47 40.58 1.49 -36.56
CA GLU A 47 39.95 2.80 -36.85
C GLU A 47 40.85 4.01 -36.52
N MET A 48 41.83 3.86 -35.62
CA MET A 48 42.66 4.96 -35.12
C MET A 48 43.91 5.27 -35.95
N ASN A 49 44.24 4.46 -36.98
CA ASN A 49 45.42 4.64 -37.85
C ASN A 49 46.74 4.91 -37.08
N LEU A 50 46.98 4.18 -35.99
CA LEU A 50 48.16 4.36 -35.13
C LEU A 50 49.38 3.61 -35.65
N SER A 51 50.59 4.07 -35.27
CA SER A 51 51.81 3.30 -35.51
C SER A 51 51.81 2.00 -34.68
N ALA A 52 52.60 1.00 -35.10
CA ALA A 52 52.65 -0.30 -34.42
C ALA A 52 53.06 -0.18 -32.92
N GLU A 53 53.97 0.73 -32.61
CA GLU A 53 54.42 1.01 -31.24
C GLU A 53 53.32 1.65 -30.39
N GLN A 54 52.64 2.67 -30.93
CA GLN A 54 51.51 3.33 -30.27
C GLN A 54 50.36 2.35 -30.06
N ARG A 55 50.08 1.50 -31.04
CA ARG A 55 49.07 0.44 -30.97
C ARG A 55 49.35 -0.52 -29.83
N SER A 56 50.61 -0.94 -29.65
CA SER A 56 51.00 -1.83 -28.55
C SER A 56 50.76 -1.19 -27.17
N SER A 57 51.13 0.09 -27.02
CA SER A 57 50.98 0.84 -25.78
C SER A 57 49.51 0.99 -25.34
N VAL A 58 48.63 1.39 -26.27
CA VAL A 58 47.22 1.69 -25.93
C VAL A 58 46.33 0.43 -25.91
N ARG A 59 46.73 -0.67 -26.57
CA ARG A 59 45.92 -1.89 -26.69
C ARG A 59 45.41 -2.40 -25.34
N LYS A 60 46.29 -2.48 -24.34
CA LYS A 60 45.93 -3.05 -23.02
C LYS A 60 44.96 -2.14 -22.26
N GLU A 61 45.13 -0.82 -22.35
CA GLU A 61 44.24 0.17 -21.73
C GLU A 61 42.86 0.17 -22.37
N LEU A 62 42.80 0.13 -23.71
CA LEU A 62 41.55 0.01 -24.46
C LEU A 62 40.81 -1.29 -24.12
N LEU A 63 41.53 -2.41 -24.07
CA LEU A 63 40.97 -3.70 -23.67
C LEU A 63 40.44 -3.67 -22.23
N PHE A 64 41.18 -3.06 -21.30
CA PHE A 64 40.71 -2.87 -19.94
C PHE A 64 39.42 -2.02 -19.87
N ALA A 65 39.35 -0.93 -20.61
CA ALA A 65 38.14 -0.10 -20.66
C ALA A 65 36.94 -0.85 -21.26
N ASN A 66 37.15 -1.62 -22.35
CA ASN A 66 36.11 -2.38 -23.01
C ASN A 66 35.61 -3.56 -22.17
N THR A 67 36.52 -4.26 -21.48
CA THR A 67 36.15 -5.36 -20.56
C THR A 67 35.32 -4.85 -19.38
N ILE A 68 35.73 -3.76 -18.73
CA ILE A 68 34.92 -3.13 -17.67
C ILE A 68 33.55 -2.71 -18.17
N CYS A 69 33.47 -2.08 -19.36
CA CYS A 69 32.18 -1.68 -19.92
C CYS A 69 31.26 -2.87 -20.17
N ASN A 70 31.82 -4.02 -20.59
CA ASN A 70 31.06 -5.24 -20.81
C ASN A 70 30.56 -5.85 -19.50
N GLU A 71 31.41 -5.94 -18.47
CA GLU A 71 31.01 -6.41 -17.14
C GLU A 71 29.88 -5.57 -16.52
N ILE A 72 29.97 -4.23 -16.66
CA ILE A 72 28.91 -3.32 -16.20
C ILE A 72 27.61 -3.58 -16.96
N ARG A 73 27.69 -3.81 -18.27
CA ARG A 73 26.52 -4.09 -19.11
C ARG A 73 25.86 -5.40 -18.69
N SER A 74 26.65 -6.47 -18.54
CA SER A 74 26.17 -7.77 -18.08
C SER A 74 25.55 -7.70 -16.67
N ALA A 75 26.07 -6.85 -15.78
CA ALA A 75 25.43 -6.58 -14.48
C ALA A 75 24.11 -5.78 -14.59
N GLY A 76 23.89 -5.10 -15.72
CA GLY A 76 22.68 -4.38 -16.07
C GLY A 76 21.60 -5.22 -16.75
N GLU A 77 21.97 -6.41 -17.25
CA GLU A 77 21.08 -7.30 -17.96
C GLU A 77 20.16 -8.08 -17.00
N GLY A 78 18.89 -8.19 -17.38
CA GLY A 78 17.87 -8.93 -16.63
C GLY A 78 16.81 -8.04 -15.96
N THR A 79 15.59 -8.56 -15.89
CA THR A 79 14.43 -7.87 -15.33
C THR A 79 14.17 -8.17 -13.87
N SER A 80 14.90 -9.13 -13.29
CA SER A 80 14.71 -9.61 -11.91
C SER A 80 15.00 -8.54 -10.86
N THR A 81 14.40 -8.68 -9.68
CA THR A 81 14.65 -7.77 -8.54
C THR A 81 16.13 -7.71 -8.17
N GLN A 82 16.83 -8.84 -8.24
CA GLN A 82 18.27 -8.93 -7.97
C GLN A 82 19.10 -8.22 -9.04
N ALA A 83 18.75 -8.37 -10.32
CA ALA A 83 19.40 -7.64 -11.41
C ALA A 83 19.25 -6.13 -11.23
N ARG A 84 18.02 -5.64 -10.99
CA ARG A 84 17.74 -4.20 -10.72
C ARG A 84 18.56 -3.65 -9.55
N MET A 85 18.77 -4.44 -8.50
CA MET A 85 19.60 -4.06 -7.35
C MET A 85 21.07 -3.95 -7.74
N ARG A 86 21.63 -4.95 -8.45
CA ARG A 86 23.01 -4.90 -8.97
C ARG A 86 23.22 -3.70 -9.90
N THR A 87 22.33 -3.47 -10.85
CA THR A 87 22.39 -2.31 -11.75
C THR A 87 22.41 -1.00 -10.98
N ARG A 88 21.62 -0.88 -9.90
CA ARG A 88 21.59 0.32 -9.05
C ARG A 88 22.92 0.55 -8.36
N ILE A 89 23.54 -0.50 -7.83
CA ILE A 89 24.83 -0.44 -7.15
C ILE A 89 25.91 0.00 -8.14
N VAL A 90 26.04 -0.69 -9.27
CA VAL A 90 27.05 -0.40 -10.30
C VAL A 90 26.90 1.02 -10.82
N ARG A 91 25.67 1.46 -11.10
CA ARG A 91 25.37 2.83 -11.51
C ARG A 91 25.92 3.85 -10.50
N ASN A 92 25.69 3.64 -9.20
CA ASN A 92 26.14 4.57 -8.16
C ASN A 92 27.68 4.62 -8.06
N ILE A 93 28.37 3.49 -8.27
CA ILE A 93 29.83 3.41 -8.22
C ILE A 93 30.46 4.16 -9.41
N VAL A 94 29.94 3.91 -10.62
CA VAL A 94 30.57 4.37 -11.86
C VAL A 94 30.23 5.83 -12.17
N SER A 95 29.04 6.34 -11.83
CA SER A 95 28.72 7.77 -12.01
C SER A 95 29.10 8.61 -10.78
N GLY A 96 30.38 8.95 -10.68
CA GLY A 96 30.90 9.86 -9.66
C GLY A 96 31.05 11.32 -10.11
N LYS A 97 31.54 12.17 -9.19
CA LYS A 97 31.88 13.58 -9.46
C LYS A 97 32.86 13.73 -10.63
N THR A 98 33.86 12.86 -10.74
CA THR A 98 34.87 12.86 -11.81
C THR A 98 34.23 12.71 -13.19
N MET A 99 33.39 11.70 -13.39
CA MET A 99 32.70 11.48 -14.67
C MET A 99 31.80 12.65 -15.06
N LYS A 100 31.23 13.36 -14.08
CA LYS A 100 30.43 14.56 -14.30
C LYS A 100 31.29 15.77 -14.66
N LYS A 101 32.41 15.99 -13.94
CA LYS A 101 33.38 17.06 -14.21
C LYS A 101 33.85 17.03 -15.66
N TYR A 102 34.21 15.84 -16.15
CA TYR A 102 34.66 15.64 -17.53
C TYR A 102 33.53 15.35 -18.54
N ARG A 103 32.26 15.55 -18.16
CA ARG A 103 31.08 15.39 -19.05
C ARG A 103 30.95 14.01 -19.71
N MET A 104 31.51 12.96 -19.11
CA MET A 104 31.59 11.59 -19.67
C MET A 104 30.32 10.75 -19.47
N ILE A 105 29.24 11.32 -18.92
CA ILE A 105 28.00 10.56 -18.63
C ILE A 105 27.31 10.04 -19.91
N LYS A 106 27.36 10.80 -21.01
CA LYS A 106 26.80 10.37 -22.31
C LYS A 106 27.54 9.13 -22.81
N THR A 107 28.88 9.24 -22.87
CA THR A 107 29.77 8.18 -23.34
C THR A 107 29.65 6.94 -22.47
N LEU A 108 29.58 7.12 -21.14
CA LEU A 108 29.37 6.02 -20.20
C LEU A 108 28.05 5.29 -20.46
N ALA A 109 26.94 6.04 -20.60
CA ALA A 109 25.63 5.45 -20.87
C ALA A 109 25.61 4.62 -22.17
N GLN A 110 26.20 5.16 -23.24
CA GLN A 110 26.30 4.47 -24.53
C GLN A 110 27.16 3.19 -24.43
N ARG A 111 28.32 3.27 -23.75
CA ARG A 111 29.23 2.13 -23.63
C ARG A 111 28.75 1.04 -22.68
N THR A 112 27.97 1.37 -21.65
CA THR A 112 27.53 0.42 -20.61
C THR A 112 26.07 -0.02 -20.75
N GLY A 113 25.27 0.64 -21.59
CA GLY A 113 23.82 0.37 -21.70
C GLY A 113 22.99 0.88 -20.51
N LEU A 114 23.61 1.59 -19.57
CA LEU A 114 22.91 2.17 -18.43
C LEU A 114 22.11 3.42 -18.83
N SER A 115 20.96 3.62 -18.18
CA SER A 115 20.14 4.81 -18.43
C SER A 115 20.88 6.11 -18.07
N ARG A 116 21.09 6.97 -19.08
CA ARG A 116 21.70 8.30 -18.93
C ARG A 116 21.00 9.15 -17.86
N ASN A 117 19.67 9.20 -17.88
CA ASN A 117 18.87 9.97 -16.93
C ASN A 117 19.11 9.53 -15.49
N LYS A 118 19.29 8.22 -15.28
CA LYS A 118 19.58 7.64 -13.97
C LYS A 118 21.02 7.94 -13.53
N LEU A 119 22.00 7.87 -14.42
CA LEU A 119 23.41 8.20 -14.14
C LEU A 119 23.59 9.68 -13.77
N ALA A 120 22.93 10.59 -14.49
CA ALA A 120 23.02 12.02 -14.23
C ALA A 120 22.53 12.39 -12.82
N LYS A 121 21.51 11.68 -12.31
CA LYS A 121 20.88 11.92 -11.00
C LYS A 121 21.63 11.30 -9.80
N VAL A 122 22.74 10.58 -10.01
CA VAL A 122 23.51 10.02 -8.89
C VAL A 122 24.26 11.14 -8.17
N ALA A 123 23.89 11.40 -6.92
CA ALA A 123 24.51 12.44 -6.10
C ALA A 123 25.72 11.92 -5.30
N THR A 124 25.62 10.70 -4.78
CA THR A 124 26.64 10.06 -3.93
C THR A 124 27.03 8.70 -4.48
N LYS A 125 28.29 8.29 -4.22
CA LYS A 125 28.77 6.93 -4.55
C LYS A 125 28.23 5.88 -3.56
N ASP A 126 27.64 6.32 -2.46
CA ASP A 126 27.26 5.45 -1.36
C ASP A 126 25.95 4.71 -1.62
N ILE A 127 25.96 3.43 -1.30
CA ILE A 127 24.75 2.70 -0.96
C ILE A 127 24.38 3.20 0.44
N ASN A 128 23.17 3.71 0.63
CA ASN A 128 22.71 4.10 1.97
C ASN A 128 22.40 2.82 2.79
N ILE A 129 23.47 2.15 3.24
CA ILE A 129 23.43 0.89 3.98
C ILE A 129 22.64 1.08 5.28
N LYS A 130 22.81 2.23 5.95
CA LYS A 130 22.03 2.60 7.15
C LYS A 130 20.52 2.59 6.88
N ARG A 131 20.07 3.11 5.73
CA ARG A 131 18.66 3.06 5.33
C ARG A 131 18.19 1.63 5.06
N LEU A 132 19.00 0.80 4.40
CA LEU A 132 18.65 -0.60 4.13
C LEU A 132 18.52 -1.40 5.43
N TYR A 133 19.46 -1.23 6.34
CA TYR A 133 19.41 -1.84 7.68
C TYR A 133 18.14 -1.40 8.42
N ARG A 134 17.85 -0.09 8.44
CA ARG A 134 16.62 0.43 9.07
C ARG A 134 15.36 -0.21 8.48
N ILE A 135 15.24 -0.30 7.16
CA ILE A 135 14.07 -0.92 6.51
C ILE A 135 13.93 -2.39 6.91
N ARG A 136 15.05 -3.13 6.98
CA ARG A 136 15.07 -4.53 7.38
C ARG A 136 14.65 -4.72 8.83
N GLU A 137 15.23 -3.93 9.75
CA GLU A 137 14.87 -3.97 11.17
C GLU A 137 13.40 -3.60 11.39
N MET A 138 12.92 -2.54 10.72
CA MET A 138 11.50 -2.19 10.71
C MET A 138 10.61 -3.36 10.23
N GLY A 139 11.06 -4.08 9.20
CA GLY A 139 10.35 -5.23 8.65
C GLY A 139 10.11 -6.36 9.66
N LYS A 140 11.03 -6.58 10.61
CA LYS A 140 10.91 -7.63 11.65
C LYS A 140 9.67 -7.45 12.51
N HIS A 141 9.35 -6.19 12.85
CA HIS A 141 8.24 -5.89 13.75
C HIS A 141 6.92 -5.63 13.02
N ARG A 142 6.91 -5.64 11.68
CA ARG A 142 5.72 -5.38 10.87
C ARG A 142 4.59 -6.35 11.20
N TYR A 143 4.92 -7.63 11.40
CA TYR A 143 3.94 -8.65 11.76
C TYR A 143 3.28 -8.34 13.11
N ASN A 144 4.08 -8.04 14.15
CA ASN A 144 3.57 -7.73 15.49
C ASN A 144 2.67 -6.48 15.48
N VAL A 145 3.09 -5.41 14.79
CA VAL A 145 2.29 -4.18 14.67
C VAL A 145 0.98 -4.45 13.92
N THR A 146 1.04 -5.21 12.82
CA THR A 146 -0.16 -5.56 12.03
C THR A 146 -1.14 -6.36 12.88
N ARG A 147 -0.67 -7.44 13.50
CA ARG A 147 -1.48 -8.31 14.37
C ARG A 147 -2.08 -7.55 15.55
N PHE A 148 -1.33 -6.64 16.16
CA PHE A 148 -1.84 -5.81 17.25
C PHE A 148 -2.96 -4.87 16.79
N LEU A 149 -2.76 -4.16 15.68
CA LEU A 149 -3.74 -3.19 15.19
C LEU A 149 -5.00 -3.86 14.61
N GLU A 150 -4.90 -5.08 14.09
CA GLU A 150 -6.03 -5.84 13.55
C GLU A 150 -6.98 -6.41 14.60
N ARG A 151 -6.61 -6.39 15.89
CA ARG A 151 -7.50 -6.82 16.98
C ARG A 151 -8.73 -5.92 17.07
N ASP A 152 -9.87 -6.52 17.39
CA ASP A 152 -11.17 -5.81 17.49
C ASP A 152 -11.20 -4.73 18.58
N GLU A 153 -10.33 -4.86 19.60
CA GLU A 153 -10.12 -3.82 20.62
C GLU A 153 -9.49 -2.55 20.06
N ASN A 154 -8.55 -2.71 19.11
CA ASN A 154 -7.70 -1.62 18.62
C ASN A 154 -8.20 -1.06 17.28
N SER A 155 -9.01 -1.82 16.54
CA SER A 155 -9.69 -1.35 15.33
C SER A 155 -10.99 -2.09 15.07
N ARG A 156 -11.94 -1.45 14.37
CA ARG A 156 -13.23 -2.03 13.98
C ARG A 156 -13.33 -2.18 12.48
N VAL A 157 -13.90 -3.29 12.03
CA VAL A 157 -14.16 -3.55 10.60
C VAL A 157 -15.27 -2.62 10.09
N MET A 158 -15.08 -2.05 8.89
CA MET A 158 -16.12 -1.29 8.23
C MET A 158 -17.19 -2.19 7.64
N PRO A 159 -18.48 -1.88 7.79
CA PRO A 159 -19.57 -2.77 7.39
C PRO A 159 -19.86 -2.77 5.88
N GLY A 160 -19.42 -1.77 5.12
CA GLY A 160 -19.78 -1.64 3.71
C GLY A 160 -19.08 -2.66 2.80
N LYS A 161 -19.82 -3.22 1.83
CA LYS A 161 -19.25 -4.12 0.80
C LYS A 161 -18.22 -3.44 -0.10
N ALA A 162 -18.30 -2.12 -0.23
CA ALA A 162 -17.33 -1.30 -0.96
C ALA A 162 -16.15 -0.84 -0.09
N ASP A 163 -16.19 -1.10 1.22
CA ASP A 163 -15.16 -0.68 2.18
C ASP A 163 -13.98 -1.65 2.20
N TYR A 164 -13.36 -1.88 1.05
CA TYR A 164 -12.15 -2.69 0.93
C TYR A 164 -11.00 -1.90 0.31
N VAL A 165 -9.78 -2.38 0.54
CA VAL A 165 -8.57 -1.93 -0.11
C VAL A 165 -8.01 -3.08 -0.94
N LYS A 166 -7.69 -2.82 -2.21
CA LYS A 166 -6.98 -3.78 -3.06
C LYS A 166 -5.50 -3.75 -2.67
N THR A 167 -5.05 -4.82 -2.05
CA THR A 167 -3.61 -5.11 -1.87
C THR A 167 -3.16 -6.00 -3.03
N ASP A 168 -1.86 -6.03 -3.32
CA ASP A 168 -1.28 -6.67 -4.50
C ASP A 168 -1.80 -8.11 -4.74
N ASP A 169 -2.10 -8.86 -3.67
CA ASP A 169 -2.59 -10.23 -3.76
C ASP A 169 -4.10 -10.42 -3.46
N LYS A 170 -4.74 -9.52 -2.69
CA LYS A 170 -6.11 -9.73 -2.16
C LYS A 170 -6.88 -8.43 -1.87
N LYS A 171 -8.21 -8.49 -1.93
CA LYS A 171 -9.11 -7.47 -1.38
C LYS A 171 -9.21 -7.67 0.13
N VAL A 172 -8.83 -6.66 0.91
CA VAL A 172 -8.87 -6.68 2.38
C VAL A 172 -9.86 -5.63 2.86
N GLN A 173 -10.74 -5.99 3.78
CA GLN A 173 -11.73 -5.08 4.35
C GLN A 173 -11.04 -3.95 5.13
N LYS A 174 -11.54 -2.71 4.98
CA LYS A 174 -11.08 -1.55 5.72
C LYS A 174 -11.43 -1.73 7.20
N ARG A 175 -10.51 -1.30 8.05
CA ARG A 175 -10.71 -1.20 9.50
C ARG A 175 -10.45 0.24 9.92
N ILE A 176 -11.13 0.70 10.96
CA ILE A 176 -10.87 2.01 11.55
C ILE A 176 -10.38 1.84 12.97
N LEU A 177 -9.34 2.58 13.35
CA LEU A 177 -8.82 2.57 14.72
C LEU A 177 -9.91 3.01 15.71
N THR A 178 -9.90 2.37 16.89
CA THR A 178 -10.80 2.73 17.99
C THR A 178 -10.31 3.98 18.73
N ASP A 179 -8.99 4.12 18.84
CA ASP A 179 -8.30 5.17 19.59
C ASP A 179 -7.23 5.89 18.74
N TYR A 180 -6.62 6.93 19.27
CA TYR A 180 -5.50 7.65 18.68
C TYR A 180 -4.27 6.74 18.57
N LEU A 181 -3.51 6.92 17.49
CA LEU A 181 -2.29 6.14 17.24
C LEU A 181 -1.27 6.24 18.38
N LEU A 182 -1.20 7.38 19.08
CA LEU A 182 -0.27 7.58 20.18
C LEU A 182 -0.60 6.67 21.37
N ASN A 183 -1.88 6.60 21.75
CA ASN A 183 -2.35 5.72 22.82
C ASN A 183 -2.14 4.26 22.46
N LEU A 184 -2.47 3.88 21.23
CA LEU A 184 -2.24 2.53 20.72
C LEU A 184 -0.75 2.16 20.68
N TYR A 185 0.13 3.12 20.41
CA TYR A 185 1.57 2.92 20.49
C TYR A 185 2.04 2.66 21.92
N HIS A 186 1.55 3.40 22.92
CA HIS A 186 1.87 3.12 24.32
C HIS A 186 1.36 1.74 24.75
N LYS A 187 0.12 1.39 24.41
CA LYS A 187 -0.43 0.04 24.67
C LYS A 187 0.43 -1.05 24.00
N PHE A 188 0.87 -0.81 22.77
CA PHE A 188 1.76 -1.75 22.06
C PHE A 188 3.12 -1.90 22.75
N MET A 189 3.74 -0.81 23.21
CA MET A 189 5.02 -0.86 23.94
C MET A 189 4.89 -1.60 25.28
N MET A 190 3.75 -1.49 25.95
CA MET A 190 3.46 -2.24 27.18
C MET A 190 3.28 -3.73 26.93
N GLU A 191 2.60 -4.12 25.85
CA GLU A 191 2.41 -5.54 25.50
C GLU A 191 3.66 -6.21 24.91
N TYR A 192 4.53 -5.43 24.26
CA TYR A 192 5.75 -5.92 23.61
C TYR A 192 7.00 -5.20 24.14
N PRO A 193 7.37 -5.41 25.42
CA PRO A 193 8.48 -4.67 26.06
C PRO A 193 9.85 -4.96 25.44
N THR A 194 10.02 -6.10 24.77
CA THR A 194 11.25 -6.47 24.06
C THR A 194 11.43 -5.73 22.73
N VAL A 195 10.36 -5.12 22.20
CA VAL A 195 10.35 -4.47 20.90
C VAL A 195 10.75 -3.00 21.04
N LYS A 196 11.91 -2.64 20.49
CA LYS A 196 12.37 -1.25 20.43
C LYS A 196 11.89 -0.58 19.14
N LEU A 197 10.73 0.06 19.18
CA LEU A 197 10.17 0.83 18.07
C LEU A 197 9.90 2.26 18.48
N SER A 198 10.21 3.23 17.61
CA SER A 198 9.74 4.61 17.79
C SER A 198 8.28 4.75 17.33
N PHE A 199 7.58 5.76 17.87
CA PHE A 199 6.23 6.12 17.42
C PHE A 199 6.16 6.34 15.90
N THR A 200 7.10 7.10 15.32
CA THR A 200 7.19 7.35 13.88
C THR A 200 7.37 6.08 13.05
N THR A 201 8.03 5.07 13.61
CA THR A 201 8.24 3.79 12.96
C THR A 201 6.97 2.94 13.04
N PHE A 202 6.33 2.92 14.20
CA PHE A 202 5.04 2.27 14.42
C PHE A 202 3.96 2.77 13.45
N THR A 203 3.82 4.10 13.30
CA THR A 203 2.84 4.69 12.37
C THR A 203 3.11 4.34 10.91
N ARG A 204 4.39 4.24 10.51
CA ARG A 204 4.79 3.81 9.16
C ARG A 204 4.55 2.33 8.89
N LEU A 205 4.61 1.49 9.92
CA LEU A 205 4.36 0.05 9.82
C LEU A 205 2.87 -0.29 9.75
N ARG A 206 1.98 0.67 10.03
CA ARG A 206 0.54 0.49 9.94
C ARG A 206 0.12 0.03 8.53
N PRO A 207 -0.65 -1.07 8.42
CA PRO A 207 -1.26 -1.50 7.17
C PRO A 207 -2.18 -0.43 6.54
N LYS A 208 -2.23 -0.39 5.20
CA LYS A 208 -3.04 0.61 4.46
C LYS A 208 -4.56 0.43 4.65
N ASN A 209 -5.01 -0.78 4.95
CA ASN A 209 -6.42 -1.09 5.23
C ASN A 209 -6.89 -0.56 6.59
N ILE A 210 -5.97 -0.14 7.48
CA ILE A 210 -6.31 0.40 8.79
C ILE A 210 -6.27 1.93 8.72
N LEU A 211 -7.45 2.54 8.80
CA LEU A 211 -7.69 3.98 8.68
C LEU A 211 -7.62 4.67 10.05
N LEU A 212 -7.24 5.95 10.04
CA LEU A 212 -7.31 6.79 11.23
C LEU A 212 -8.76 7.04 11.64
N THR A 213 -8.94 7.20 12.94
CA THR A 213 -10.17 7.65 13.58
C THR A 213 -10.72 8.95 12.98
N SER A 214 -9.85 9.88 12.57
CA SER A 214 -10.22 11.17 11.97
C SER A 214 -10.95 11.06 10.62
N PHE A 215 -10.95 9.89 9.98
CA PHE A 215 -11.70 9.66 8.74
C PHE A 215 -13.16 9.23 9.00
N ILE A 216 -13.56 9.03 10.25
CA ILE A 216 -14.98 8.93 10.61
C ILE A 216 -15.47 10.36 10.71
N ARG A 217 -16.35 10.81 9.81
CA ARG A 217 -17.20 11.98 10.10
C ARG A 217 -18.09 11.55 11.28
N ARG A 218 -17.81 12.04 12.48
CA ARG A 218 -18.09 11.39 13.77
C ARG A 218 -19.17 12.17 14.52
N ASP A 219 -20.27 12.47 13.84
CA ASP A 219 -21.20 13.48 14.35
C ASP A 219 -22.67 13.05 14.25
N THR A 220 -22.98 11.96 13.54
CA THR A 220 -24.35 11.44 13.46
C THR A 220 -24.34 9.92 13.37
N CYS A 221 -24.88 9.25 14.39
CA CYS A 221 -25.27 7.86 14.27
C CYS A 221 -26.36 7.71 13.18
N LEU A 222 -26.19 6.79 12.22
CA LEU A 222 -27.19 6.48 11.18
C LEU A 222 -28.20 5.41 11.60
N CYS A 223 -28.37 5.14 12.90
CA CYS A 223 -29.39 4.21 13.35
C CYS A 223 -30.78 4.85 13.21
N THR A 224 -31.81 4.02 13.06
CA THR A 224 -33.19 4.49 12.91
C THR A 224 -33.66 5.38 14.07
N LYS A 225 -33.13 5.16 15.28
CA LYS A 225 -33.44 5.97 16.46
C LYS A 225 -32.93 7.40 16.35
N HIS A 226 -31.61 7.58 16.11
CA HIS A 226 -31.02 8.90 15.93
C HIS A 226 -31.56 9.59 14.68
N GLN A 227 -31.89 8.83 13.63
CA GLN A 227 -32.52 9.38 12.44
C GLN A 227 -33.96 9.87 12.68
N ASN A 228 -34.76 9.14 13.48
CA ASN A 228 -36.10 9.58 13.89
C ASN A 228 -36.04 10.83 14.78
N MET A 229 -35.05 10.92 15.68
CA MET A 229 -34.84 12.14 16.47
C MET A 229 -34.45 13.32 15.59
N SER A 230 -33.53 13.13 14.63
CA SER A 230 -33.22 14.18 13.66
C SER A 230 -34.44 14.62 12.84
N PHE A 231 -35.38 13.72 12.50
CA PHE A 231 -36.63 14.13 11.85
C PHE A 231 -37.56 14.91 12.78
N THR A 232 -37.60 14.54 14.06
CA THR A 232 -38.35 15.24 15.10
C THR A 232 -37.79 16.66 15.29
N LEU A 233 -36.48 16.81 15.42
CA LEU A 233 -35.80 18.11 15.51
C LEU A 233 -36.02 18.98 14.25
N LYS A 234 -36.11 18.38 13.06
CA LYS A 234 -36.52 19.10 11.83
C LYS A 234 -37.97 19.57 11.85
N ALA A 235 -38.87 18.86 12.54
CA ALA A 235 -40.24 19.30 12.72
C ALA A 235 -40.31 20.46 13.71
N VAL A 236 -39.60 20.36 14.84
CA VAL A 236 -39.44 21.44 15.83
C VAL A 236 -38.87 22.71 15.19
N LYS A 237 -37.84 22.57 14.34
CA LYS A 237 -37.28 23.71 13.60
C LYS A 237 -38.27 24.36 12.63
N ARG A 238 -39.20 23.59 12.05
CA ARG A 238 -40.27 24.11 11.19
C ARG A 238 -41.36 24.86 11.98
N LEU A 239 -41.47 24.60 13.28
CA LEU A 239 -42.34 25.34 14.19
C LEU A 239 -41.73 26.69 14.64
N GLY A 240 -40.50 27.01 14.19
CA GLY A 240 -39.82 28.28 14.49
C GLY A 240 -38.88 28.23 15.70
N ILE A 241 -38.70 27.06 16.31
CA ILE A 241 -37.81 26.86 17.48
C ILE A 241 -36.40 26.56 16.96
N ASP A 242 -35.40 27.33 17.39
CA ASP A 242 -34.02 27.12 16.93
C ASP A 242 -33.37 25.96 17.69
N VAL A 243 -33.25 24.82 17.01
CA VAL A 243 -32.61 23.60 17.52
C VAL A 243 -31.50 23.14 16.58
N SER A 244 -30.45 22.53 17.13
CA SER A 244 -29.45 21.84 16.32
C SER A 244 -30.07 20.62 15.65
N LEU A 245 -29.65 20.33 14.41
CA LEU A 245 -30.06 19.10 13.72
C LEU A 245 -29.28 17.87 14.21
N ASN A 246 -28.30 18.06 15.09
CA ASN A 246 -27.53 16.98 15.68
C ASN A 246 -28.30 16.39 16.87
N ALA A 247 -28.88 15.20 16.65
CA ALA A 247 -29.62 14.46 17.66
C ALA A 247 -28.81 14.15 18.93
N GLU A 248 -27.47 14.04 18.85
CA GLU A 248 -26.65 13.73 20.04
C GLU A 248 -26.46 14.95 20.96
N LYS A 249 -26.54 16.17 20.43
CA LYS A 249 -26.34 17.40 21.21
C LYS A 249 -27.62 17.90 21.88
N GLU A 250 -28.77 17.63 21.28
CA GLU A 250 -30.07 18.11 21.76
C GLU A 250 -30.75 17.16 22.75
N VAL A 251 -30.19 15.96 23.00
CA VAL A 251 -30.68 15.04 24.04
C VAL A 251 -30.54 15.66 25.44
N GLU A 252 -29.55 16.52 25.66
CA GLU A 252 -29.35 17.16 26.97
C GLU A 252 -30.35 18.31 27.24
N LYS A 253 -31.05 18.82 26.21
CA LYS A 253 -31.93 20.02 26.27
C LYS A 253 -33.41 19.72 26.05
N GLN A 254 -33.82 18.48 26.29
CA GLN A 254 -35.16 18.01 25.90
C GLN A 254 -36.31 18.70 26.63
N GLN A 255 -36.12 19.01 27.91
CA GLN A 255 -37.13 19.71 28.71
C GLN A 255 -37.38 21.13 28.16
N GLU A 256 -36.34 21.80 27.64
CA GLU A 256 -36.45 23.11 27.00
C GLU A 256 -37.23 22.99 25.68
N ILE A 257 -36.92 21.98 24.86
CA ILE A 257 -37.62 21.72 23.59
C ILE A 257 -39.11 21.42 23.81
N ILE A 258 -39.46 20.62 24.82
CA ILE A 258 -40.85 20.29 25.15
C ILE A 258 -41.60 21.56 25.59
N GLN A 259 -40.97 22.40 26.40
CA GLN A 259 -41.56 23.66 26.84
C GLN A 259 -41.79 24.63 25.67
N ASP A 260 -40.83 24.77 24.76
CA ASP A 260 -40.93 25.64 23.59
C ASP A 260 -42.00 25.17 22.60
N VAL A 261 -42.11 23.86 22.37
CA VAL A 261 -43.18 23.27 21.57
C VAL A 261 -44.54 23.53 22.23
N THR A 262 -44.62 23.45 23.56
CA THR A 262 -45.85 23.75 24.32
C THR A 262 -46.27 25.21 24.21
N ASN A 263 -45.33 26.13 24.03
CA ASN A 263 -45.61 27.56 23.88
C ASN A 263 -46.02 27.96 22.45
N THR A 264 -45.94 27.05 21.47
CA THR A 264 -46.26 27.34 20.06
C THR A 264 -47.77 27.27 19.77
N GLU A 265 -48.30 28.13 18.91
CA GLU A 265 -49.74 28.21 18.55
C GLU A 265 -50.24 27.12 17.58
N ALA A 266 -49.36 26.23 17.10
CA ALA A 266 -49.72 25.21 16.11
C ALA A 266 -50.61 24.11 16.71
N SER A 267 -51.73 23.80 16.04
CA SER A 267 -52.67 22.73 16.43
C SER A 267 -52.15 21.33 16.06
N ASP A 268 -51.58 21.21 14.86
CA ASP A 268 -51.10 19.95 14.28
C ASP A 268 -49.62 20.05 13.87
N VAL A 269 -48.86 18.98 14.15
CA VAL A 269 -47.44 18.89 13.81
C VAL A 269 -47.22 17.76 12.81
N VAL A 270 -46.69 18.10 11.63
CA VAL A 270 -46.30 17.13 10.60
C VAL A 270 -44.82 16.77 10.79
N PHE A 271 -44.50 15.50 10.99
CA PHE A 271 -43.12 15.03 11.10
C PHE A 271 -42.89 13.71 10.38
N SER A 272 -41.68 13.53 9.85
CA SER A 272 -41.26 12.29 9.19
C SER A 272 -40.73 11.28 10.21
N GLN A 273 -40.96 10.00 9.99
CA GLN A 273 -40.35 8.95 10.81
C GLN A 273 -40.14 7.66 10.03
N TRP A 274 -39.09 6.91 10.37
CA TRP A 274 -38.92 5.54 9.91
C TRP A 274 -39.90 4.63 10.62
N LYS A 275 -40.81 4.02 9.86
CA LYS A 275 -41.82 3.06 10.36
C LYS A 275 -41.82 1.80 9.49
N ARG A 276 -42.13 0.64 10.10
CA ARG A 276 -42.40 -0.59 9.34
C ARG A 276 -43.78 -0.49 8.72
N VAL A 277 -43.84 -0.55 7.40
CA VAL A 277 -45.08 -0.47 6.62
C VAL A 277 -45.27 -1.77 5.85
N LYS A 278 -46.51 -2.27 5.81
CA LYS A 278 -46.90 -3.38 4.95
C LYS A 278 -46.93 -2.87 3.50
N VAL A 279 -46.09 -3.44 2.65
CA VAL A 279 -46.07 -3.15 1.21
C VAL A 279 -46.38 -4.43 0.47
N GLU A 280 -47.33 -4.37 -0.46
CA GLU A 280 -47.62 -5.47 -1.36
C GLU A 280 -46.79 -5.32 -2.64
N GLU A 281 -45.89 -6.27 -2.87
CA GLU A 281 -45.16 -6.39 -4.13
C GLU A 281 -45.43 -7.78 -4.71
N LYS A 282 -45.95 -7.83 -5.94
CA LYS A 282 -46.18 -9.07 -6.69
C LYS A 282 -47.02 -10.12 -5.90
N GLY A 283 -48.09 -9.66 -5.24
CA GLY A 283 -49.02 -10.54 -4.52
C GLY A 283 -48.50 -11.12 -3.20
N ARG A 284 -47.38 -10.61 -2.66
CA ARG A 284 -46.88 -10.98 -1.32
C ARG A 284 -46.73 -9.73 -0.45
N THR A 285 -47.24 -9.80 0.78
CA THR A 285 -47.11 -8.74 1.78
C THR A 285 -45.73 -8.82 2.44
N LYS A 286 -44.95 -7.74 2.36
CA LYS A 286 -43.66 -7.62 3.05
C LYS A 286 -43.65 -6.39 3.95
N MET A 287 -43.21 -6.59 5.20
CA MET A 287 -42.92 -5.48 6.11
C MET A 287 -41.60 -4.83 5.69
N THR A 288 -41.66 -3.60 5.19
CA THR A 288 -40.47 -2.83 4.79
C THR A 288 -40.37 -1.55 5.62
N MET A 289 -39.15 -1.15 5.95
CA MET A 289 -38.90 0.14 6.59
C MET A 289 -39.03 1.23 5.54
N LYS A 290 -39.91 2.21 5.76
CA LYS A 290 -40.06 3.40 4.92
C LYS A 290 -40.14 4.64 5.79
N VAL A 291 -39.72 5.78 5.25
CA VAL A 291 -39.99 7.09 5.85
C VAL A 291 -41.45 7.40 5.56
N VAL A 292 -42.21 7.74 6.61
CA VAL A 292 -43.62 8.08 6.54
C VAL A 292 -43.81 9.42 7.23
N ASP A 293 -44.53 10.33 6.58
CA ASP A 293 -44.95 11.58 7.20
C ASP A 293 -46.20 11.31 8.02
N SER A 294 -46.15 11.69 9.30
CA SER A 294 -47.25 11.53 10.26
C SER A 294 -47.70 12.92 10.70
N THR A 295 -49.00 13.16 10.60
CA THR A 295 -49.65 14.35 11.16
C THR A 295 -50.28 13.94 12.48
N VAL A 296 -49.85 14.58 13.56
CA VAL A 296 -50.33 14.29 14.92
C VAL A 296 -50.67 15.63 15.58
N ASP A 297 -51.66 15.61 16.47
CA ASP A 297 -52.00 16.73 17.31
C ASP A 297 -50.82 17.10 18.23
N LYS A 298 -50.81 18.34 18.73
CA LYS A 298 -49.73 18.83 19.60
C LYS A 298 -49.46 17.94 20.82
N SER A 299 -50.51 17.41 21.47
CA SER A 299 -50.35 16.54 22.64
C SER A 299 -49.73 15.19 22.27
N GLY A 300 -50.15 14.62 21.13
CA GLY A 300 -49.57 13.40 20.59
C GLY A 300 -48.13 13.59 20.08
N PHE A 301 -47.76 14.79 19.64
CA PHE A 301 -46.37 15.10 19.25
C PHE A 301 -45.44 15.19 20.48
N ILE A 302 -45.88 15.82 21.58
CA ILE A 302 -45.09 15.85 22.84
C ILE A 302 -44.84 14.44 23.36
N ALA A 303 -45.90 13.61 23.42
CA ALA A 303 -45.77 12.20 23.80
C ALA A 303 -44.86 11.39 22.85
N HIS A 304 -44.73 11.80 21.58
CA HIS A 304 -43.80 11.20 20.63
C HIS A 304 -42.35 11.60 20.89
N VAL A 305 -42.10 12.87 21.24
CA VAL A 305 -40.77 13.38 21.61
C VAL A 305 -40.25 12.64 22.85
N GLU A 306 -41.07 12.50 23.89
CA GLU A 306 -40.74 11.77 25.13
C GLU A 306 -40.40 10.29 24.85
N LYS A 307 -41.22 9.60 24.05
CA LYS A 307 -40.95 8.19 23.68
C LYS A 307 -39.68 8.01 22.85
N THR A 308 -39.37 8.98 22.00
CA THR A 308 -38.19 8.92 21.13
C THR A 308 -36.92 9.16 21.94
N ASP A 309 -37.00 9.98 22.98
CA ASP A 309 -35.94 10.19 23.95
C ASP A 309 -35.65 8.93 24.79
N GLU A 310 -36.66 8.33 25.41
CA GLU A 310 -36.49 7.09 26.18
C GLU A 310 -35.79 5.99 25.36
N ALA A 311 -36.03 5.99 24.04
CA ALA A 311 -35.40 5.04 23.13
C ALA A 311 -33.91 5.34 22.83
N ILE A 312 -33.45 6.58 23.00
CA ILE A 312 -32.08 7.06 22.78
C ILE A 312 -31.23 7.01 24.06
N GLN A 313 -31.80 7.37 25.22
CA GLN A 313 -31.13 7.29 26.52
C GLN A 313 -30.76 5.86 26.90
N ARG A 314 -31.53 4.86 26.43
CA ARG A 314 -31.10 3.46 26.49
C ARG A 314 -29.84 3.31 25.63
N PRO A 315 -28.71 2.85 26.19
CA PRO A 315 -27.45 2.78 25.46
C PRO A 315 -27.70 2.05 24.15
N CYS A 316 -27.52 2.76 23.03
CA CYS A 316 -27.65 2.19 21.71
C CYS A 316 -26.49 1.19 21.57
N ASN A 317 -26.76 -0.06 21.99
CA ASN A 317 -25.77 -1.12 22.02
C ASN A 317 -25.22 -1.25 20.60
N LYS A 318 -23.98 -0.77 20.37
CA LYS A 318 -23.32 -0.71 19.05
C LYS A 318 -23.01 -2.10 18.48
N ASN A 319 -23.68 -3.15 18.99
CA ASN A 319 -23.42 -4.57 18.79
C ASN A 319 -24.68 -5.41 18.52
N THR A 320 -25.82 -4.84 18.11
CA THR A 320 -26.90 -5.68 17.55
C THR A 320 -26.56 -6.06 16.11
N LYS A 321 -25.87 -7.19 15.97
CA LYS A 321 -25.83 -8.00 14.74
C LYS A 321 -27.26 -8.14 14.21
N HIS A 322 -27.60 -7.46 13.12
CA HIS A 322 -28.77 -7.84 12.34
C HIS A 322 -28.33 -8.91 11.34
N ASN A 323 -28.64 -10.15 11.69
CA ASN A 323 -28.85 -11.22 10.72
C ASN A 323 -29.90 -10.74 9.71
N MET A 324 -29.46 -10.25 8.56
CA MET A 324 -30.29 -10.10 7.36
C MET A 324 -29.81 -11.09 6.30
N HIS A 325 -30.03 -12.37 6.59
CA HIS A 325 -30.26 -13.38 5.57
C HIS A 325 -31.74 -13.77 5.63
N LYS A 326 -32.52 -13.14 4.73
CA LYS A 326 -33.50 -13.76 3.82
C LYS A 326 -34.29 -12.67 3.10
#